data_AF-A0A1J6IXL3-F1
#
_entry.id   AF-A0A1J6IXL3-F1
#
_cell.length_a   1.000
_cell.length_b   1.000
_cell.length_c   1.000
_cell.angle_alpha   90.00
_cell.angle_beta   90.00
_cell.angle_gamma   90.00
#
_symmetry.space_group_name_H-M   'P 1'
#
loop_
_entity.id
_entity.type
_entity.pdbx_description
1 polymer ?
#
loop_
_entity_poly.entity_id
_entity_poly.type
_entity_poly.pdbx_seq_one_letter_code
_entity_poly.pdbx_strand_id
1 'polypeptide(L)'
;KLGIQVQTECIFCGRAEETFEHLYFCCHNTNKLWERILNWLGHTRLIGDWNYELRWINNMAKKKECKAEITTTAFAMVVYCIWRERNMMRFNKGRYNINAVCKEIAMHIHIQG
;
A
#
# COMPACT_ATOMS: atom_id res chain seq x y z
N LYS A 1 -0.07 27.22 18.37
CA LYS A 1 0.05 26.06 17.46
C LYS A 1 -1.32 25.40 17.39
N LEU A 2 -1.96 25.37 16.22
CA LEU A 2 -3.15 24.54 15.99
C LEU A 2 -2.64 23.10 15.85
N GLY A 3 -2.75 22.31 16.92
CA GLY A 3 -2.36 20.90 16.90
C GLY A 3 -3.62 20.06 17.02
N ILE A 4 -4.00 19.36 15.94
CA ILE A 4 -4.92 18.23 16.08
C ILE A 4 -4.14 17.16 16.85
N GLN A 5 -4.56 16.86 18.08
CA GLN A 5 -4.02 15.72 18.80
C GLN A 5 -4.51 14.44 18.11
N VAL A 6 -3.61 13.82 17.36
CA VAL A 6 -3.86 12.52 16.72
C VAL A 6 -3.11 11.46 17.52
N GLN A 7 -3.75 10.32 17.75
CA GLN A 7 -3.08 9.16 18.33
C GLN A 7 -1.85 8.79 17.49
N THR A 8 -0.70 8.62 18.15
CA THR A 8 0.57 8.32 17.50
C THR A 8 0.68 6.87 17.04
N GLU A 9 -0.07 5.95 17.66
CA GLU A 9 -0.12 4.54 17.27
C GLU A 9 -0.73 4.38 15.87
N CYS A 10 -0.15 3.50 15.05
CA CYS A 10 -0.62 3.15 13.72
C CYS A 10 -2.09 2.73 13.71
N ILE A 11 -2.90 3.44 12.93
CA ILE A 11 -4.37 3.22 12.90
C ILE A 11 -4.75 1.83 12.39
N PHE A 12 -3.87 1.21 11.59
CA PHE A 12 -4.13 -0.12 11.05
C PHE A 12 -3.89 -1.23 12.06
N CYS A 13 -2.81 -1.16 12.84
CA CYS A 13 -2.39 -2.28 13.70
C CYS A 13 -2.52 -2.02 15.20
N GLY A 14 -2.47 -0.75 15.64
CA GLY A 14 -2.50 -0.36 17.05
C GLY A 14 -1.33 -0.91 17.88
N ARG A 15 -0.19 -1.21 17.26
CA ARG A 15 0.94 -1.91 17.93
C ARG A 15 2.27 -1.17 17.91
N ALA A 16 2.40 -0.14 17.10
CA ALA A 16 3.62 0.64 16.95
C ALA A 16 3.27 2.08 16.57
N GLU A 17 4.22 2.99 16.76
CA GLU A 17 4.10 4.37 16.26
C GLU A 17 3.91 4.39 14.75
N GLU A 18 3.02 5.25 14.28
CA GLU A 18 2.77 5.46 12.88
C GLU A 18 3.86 6.34 12.25
N THR A 19 4.89 5.69 11.72
CA THR A 19 5.87 6.33 10.84
C THR A 19 5.54 6.01 9.39
N PHE A 20 6.15 6.74 8.45
CA PHE A 20 6.07 6.41 7.02
C PHE A 20 6.49 4.96 6.77
N GLU A 21 7.65 4.56 7.32
CA GLU A 21 8.20 3.21 7.16
C GLU A 21 7.23 2.16 7.72
N HIS A 22 6.70 2.39 8.93
CA HIS A 22 5.77 1.45 9.52
C HIS A 22 4.47 1.37 8.73
N LEU A 23 3.86 2.49 8.38
CA LEU A 23 2.58 2.55 7.69
C LEU A 23 2.61 1.78 6.37
N TYR A 24 3.66 1.99 5.56
CA TYR A 24 3.73 1.42 4.23
C TYR A 24 4.47 0.08 4.16
N PHE A 25 5.46 -0.19 5.01
CA PHE A 25 6.39 -1.32 4.78
C PHE A 25 6.60 -2.27 5.97
N CYS A 26 6.24 -1.87 7.20
CA CYS A 26 6.40 -2.75 8.38
C CYS A 26 5.10 -3.15 9.08
N CYS A 27 4.00 -2.44 8.85
CA CYS A 27 2.72 -2.72 9.51
C CYS A 27 2.16 -4.05 9.02
N HIS A 28 1.87 -4.96 9.95
CA HIS A 28 1.31 -6.29 9.66
C HIS A 28 0.05 -6.24 8.77
N ASN A 29 -0.82 -5.25 8.97
CA ASN A 29 -2.09 -5.18 8.25
C ASN A 29 -1.97 -4.57 6.84
N THR A 30 -1.03 -3.67 6.60
CA THR A 30 -0.73 -3.16 5.25
C THR A 30 0.21 -4.11 4.50
N ASN A 31 1.10 -4.83 5.17
CA ASN A 31 1.93 -5.87 4.56
C ASN A 31 1.11 -7.02 3.99
N LYS A 32 -0.02 -7.40 4.62
CA LYS A 32 -0.96 -8.35 4.02
C LYS A 32 -1.56 -7.86 2.70
N LEU A 33 -1.77 -6.55 2.54
CA LEU A 33 -2.27 -5.98 1.28
C LEU A 33 -1.19 -6.09 0.21
N TRP A 34 0.05 -5.70 0.53
CA TRP A 34 1.19 -5.88 -0.36
C TRP A 34 1.35 -7.33 -0.82
N GLU A 35 1.38 -8.27 0.12
CA GLU A 35 1.52 -9.70 -0.17
C GLU A 35 0.44 -10.19 -1.14
N ARG A 36 -0.82 -9.82 -0.91
CA ARG A 36 -1.93 -10.23 -1.78
C ARG A 36 -1.81 -9.66 -3.18
N ILE A 37 -1.49 -8.37 -3.31
CA ILE A 37 -1.36 -7.71 -4.62
C ILE A 37 -0.14 -8.26 -5.37
N LEU A 38 1.00 -8.42 -4.70
CA LEU A 38 2.21 -8.98 -5.30
C LEU A 38 2.00 -10.43 -5.75
N ASN A 39 1.41 -11.27 -4.92
CA ASN A 39 1.08 -12.65 -5.28
C ASN A 39 0.10 -12.72 -6.46
N TRP A 40 -0.92 -11.86 -6.48
CA TRP A 40 -1.86 -11.78 -7.60
C TRP A 40 -1.17 -11.37 -8.92
N LEU A 41 -0.18 -10.48 -8.85
CA LEU A 41 0.66 -10.09 -10.00
C LEU A 41 1.74 -11.14 -10.35
N GLY A 42 1.83 -12.25 -9.60
CA GLY A 42 2.82 -13.29 -9.80
C GLY A 42 4.24 -12.88 -9.38
N HIS A 43 4.38 -12.05 -8.34
CA HIS A 43 5.63 -11.73 -7.67
C HIS A 43 5.70 -12.42 -6.32
N THR A 44 6.47 -13.49 -6.20
CA THR A 44 6.68 -14.21 -4.93
C THR A 44 7.87 -13.62 -4.20
N ARG A 45 7.62 -12.58 -3.40
CA ARG A 45 8.66 -11.86 -2.64
C ARG A 45 8.08 -11.24 -1.38
N LEU A 46 8.93 -11.01 -0.38
CA LEU A 46 8.60 -10.20 0.78
C LEU A 46 8.76 -8.72 0.43
N ILE A 47 7.91 -7.88 1.02
CA ILE A 47 8.09 -6.42 1.02
C ILE A 47 9.27 -6.09 1.94
N GLY A 48 10.23 -5.32 1.43
CA GLY A 48 11.36 -4.78 2.16
C GLY A 48 11.10 -3.36 2.64
N ASP A 49 12.16 -2.70 3.08
CA ASP A 49 12.11 -1.28 3.46
C ASP A 49 11.83 -0.36 2.25
N TRP A 50 11.50 0.90 2.54
CA TRP A 50 11.23 1.91 1.52
C TRP A 50 12.30 2.00 0.43
N ASN A 51 13.58 1.97 0.80
CA ASN A 51 14.67 2.13 -0.17
C ASN A 51 14.79 0.89 -1.06
N TYR A 52 14.57 -0.30 -0.50
CA TYR A 52 14.50 -1.54 -1.25
C TYR A 52 13.36 -1.52 -2.26
N GLU A 53 12.15 -1.16 -1.82
CA GLU A 53 10.97 -1.08 -2.68
C GLU A 53 11.13 -0.03 -3.79
N LEU A 54 11.68 1.15 -3.45
CA LEU A 54 11.97 2.18 -4.43
C LEU A 54 12.93 1.71 -5.51
N ARG A 55 14.01 1.01 -5.14
CA ARG A 55 14.95 0.48 -6.15
C ARG A 55 14.27 -0.56 -7.04
N TRP A 56 13.50 -1.45 -6.44
CA TRP A 56 12.77 -2.48 -7.17
C TRP A 56 11.76 -1.89 -8.16
N ILE A 57 10.92 -0.96 -7.72
CA ILE A 57 9.89 -0.36 -8.57
C ILE A 57 10.47 0.56 -9.64
N ASN A 58 11.56 1.28 -9.36
CA ASN A 58 12.29 2.05 -10.36
C ASN A 58 12.89 1.16 -11.46
N ASN A 59 13.35 -0.04 -11.10
CA ASN A 59 13.83 -1.01 -12.09
C ASN A 59 12.67 -1.57 -12.94
N MET A 60 11.50 -1.81 -12.34
CA MET A 60 10.30 -2.19 -13.10
C MET A 60 9.87 -1.09 -14.07
N ALA A 61 9.84 0.18 -13.63
CA ALA A 61 9.43 1.32 -14.45
C ALA A 61 10.29 1.57 -15.69
N LYS A 62 11.53 1.07 -15.70
CA LYS A 62 12.44 1.17 -16.86
C LYS A 62 12.19 0.08 -17.91
N LYS A 63 11.47 -0.99 -17.56
CA LYS A 63 11.17 -2.10 -18.47
C LYS A 63 10.01 -1.72 -19.37
N LYS A 64 10.14 -2.01 -20.67
CA LYS A 64 9.10 -1.79 -21.69
C LYS A 64 8.24 -3.05 -21.84
N GLU A 65 7.68 -3.52 -20.75
CA GLU A 65 6.91 -4.76 -20.68
C GLU A 65 5.57 -4.48 -19.98
N CYS A 66 4.46 -4.96 -20.54
CA CYS A 66 3.12 -4.76 -19.98
C CYS A 66 3.02 -5.19 -18.50
N LYS A 67 3.62 -6.33 -18.12
CA LYS A 67 3.64 -6.77 -16.72
C LYS A 67 4.38 -5.78 -15.81
N ALA A 68 5.44 -5.14 -16.30
CA ALA A 68 6.17 -4.14 -15.53
C ALA A 68 5.36 -2.86 -15.33
N GLU A 69 4.66 -2.40 -16.36
CA GLU A 69 3.74 -1.25 -16.30
C GLU A 69 2.54 -1.50 -15.37
N ILE A 70 1.95 -2.69 -15.42
CA ILE A 70 0.90 -3.10 -14.49
C ILE A 70 1.46 -3.13 -13.06
N THR A 71 2.68 -3.63 -12.86
CA THR A 71 3.31 -3.71 -11.53
C THR A 71 3.58 -2.32 -10.95
N THR A 72 4.08 -1.36 -11.75
CA THR A 72 4.32 0.01 -11.30
C THR A 72 3.04 0.75 -10.98
N THR A 73 2.01 0.58 -11.81
CA THR A 73 0.67 1.11 -11.57
C THR A 73 0.08 0.55 -10.27
N ALA A 74 0.13 -0.77 -10.09
CA ALA A 74 -0.35 -1.43 -8.88
C ALA A 74 0.36 -0.94 -7.61
N PHE A 75 1.68 -0.75 -7.69
CA PHE A 75 2.46 -0.22 -6.57
C PHE A 75 1.98 1.18 -6.16
N ALA A 76 1.84 2.09 -7.13
CA ALA A 76 1.31 3.42 -6.88
C ALA A 76 -0.12 3.38 -6.30
N MET A 77 -0.96 2.48 -6.82
CA MET A 77 -2.31 2.27 -6.30
C MET A 77 -2.34 1.79 -4.86
N VAL A 78 -1.47 0.83 -4.47
CA VAL A 78 -1.41 0.35 -3.08
C VAL A 78 -1.00 1.48 -2.13
N VAL A 79 0.02 2.27 -2.48
CA VAL A 79 0.43 3.44 -1.68
C VAL A 79 -0.74 4.42 -1.53
N TYR A 80 -1.42 4.75 -2.63
CA TYR A 80 -2.58 5.64 -2.61
C TYR A 80 -3.71 5.08 -1.73
N CYS A 81 -4.07 3.81 -1.88
CA CYS A 81 -5.12 3.19 -1.10
C CYS A 81 -4.78 3.18 0.39
N ILE A 82 -3.55 2.82 0.77
CA ILE A 82 -3.13 2.88 2.18
C ILE A 82 -3.29 4.30 2.74
N TRP A 83 -2.83 5.32 2.01
CA TRP A 83 -3.00 6.72 2.42
C TRP A 83 -4.48 7.10 2.57
N ARG A 84 -5.33 6.72 1.62
CA ARG A 84 -6.76 7.03 1.62
C ARG A 84 -7.47 6.34 2.80
N GLU A 85 -7.25 5.04 2.97
CA GLU A 85 -7.83 4.26 4.07
C GLU A 85 -7.36 4.80 5.43
N ARG A 86 -6.08 5.17 5.56
CA ARG A 86 -5.51 5.80 6.76
C ARG A 86 -6.27 7.07 7.13
N ASN A 87 -6.46 7.98 6.16
CA ASN A 87 -7.15 9.24 6.41
C ASN A 87 -8.64 9.04 6.71
N MET A 88 -9.30 8.13 6.00
CA MET A 88 -10.70 7.79 6.25
C MET A 88 -10.90 7.24 7.68
N MET A 89 -10.03 6.34 8.13
CA MET A 89 -10.13 5.81 9.50
C MET A 89 -9.82 6.87 10.56
N ARG A 90 -8.80 7.71 10.33
CA ARG A 90 -8.39 8.76 11.29
C ARG A 90 -9.41 9.86 11.46
N PHE A 91 -10.03 10.30 10.37
CA PHE A 91 -10.80 11.54 10.36
C PHE A 91 -12.30 11.34 10.10
N ASN A 92 -12.70 10.22 9.49
CA ASN A 92 -14.08 9.99 9.05
C ASN A 92 -14.73 8.75 9.69
N LYS A 93 -14.16 8.21 10.78
CA LYS A 93 -14.64 6.99 11.47
C LYS A 93 -14.81 5.78 10.53
N GLY A 94 -14.04 5.76 9.44
CA GLY A 94 -14.10 4.68 8.46
C GLY A 94 -13.54 3.37 9.00
N ARG A 95 -13.70 2.29 8.22
CA ARG A 95 -13.18 0.96 8.54
C ARG A 95 -12.39 0.41 7.36
N TYR A 96 -11.17 -0.04 7.63
CA TYR A 96 -10.35 -0.71 6.62
C TYR A 96 -10.86 -2.13 6.35
N ASN A 97 -11.05 -2.45 5.07
CA ASN A 97 -11.35 -3.80 4.61
C ASN A 97 -10.40 -4.18 3.47
N ILE A 98 -9.41 -5.02 3.79
CA ILE A 98 -8.40 -5.49 2.84
C ILE A 98 -9.01 -6.14 1.59
N ASN A 99 -10.12 -6.88 1.70
CA ASN A 99 -10.75 -7.53 0.55
C ASN A 99 -11.35 -6.49 -0.40
N ALA A 100 -11.97 -5.43 0.14
CA ALA A 100 -12.52 -4.35 -0.67
C ALA A 100 -11.41 -3.60 -1.42
N VAL A 101 -10.31 -3.29 -0.74
CA VAL A 101 -9.15 -2.61 -1.34
C VAL A 101 -8.48 -3.48 -2.41
N CYS A 102 -8.27 -4.78 -2.15
CA CYS A 102 -7.74 -5.69 -3.16
C CYS A 102 -8.63 -5.75 -4.42
N LYS A 103 -9.95 -5.83 -4.24
CA LYS A 103 -10.91 -5.82 -5.34
C LYS A 103 -10.86 -4.53 -6.14
N GLU A 104 -10.79 -3.39 -5.46
CA GLU A 104 -10.68 -2.08 -6.11
C GLU A 104 -9.41 -1.98 -6.97
N ILE A 105 -8.26 -2.38 -6.42
CA ILE A 105 -6.98 -2.35 -7.16
C ILE A 105 -7.06 -3.26 -8.39
N ALA A 106 -7.57 -4.48 -8.24
CA ALA A 106 -7.72 -5.41 -9.34
C ALA A 106 -8.66 -4.87 -10.44
N MET A 107 -9.77 -4.22 -10.07
CA MET A 107 -10.71 -3.61 -11.00
C MET A 107 -10.07 -2.47 -11.81
N HIS A 108 -9.34 -1.56 -11.17
CA HIS A 108 -8.70 -0.45 -11.89
C HIS A 108 -7.64 -0.95 -12.88
N ILE A 109 -6.86 -1.96 -12.49
CA ILE A 109 -5.86 -2.56 -13.36
C ILE A 109 -6.51 -3.26 -14.55
N HIS A 110 -7.60 -4.00 -14.36
CA HIS A 110 -8.32 -4.68 -15.45
C HIS A 110 -9.07 -3.72 -16.40
N ILE A 111 -9.48 -2.55 -15.91
CA ILE A 111 -10.18 -1.56 -16.75
C ILE A 111 -9.17 -0.78 -17.62
N GLN A 112 -7.92 -0.68 -17.20
CA GLN A 112 -6.88 0.12 -17.88
C GLN A 112 -5.83 -0.70 -18.65
N GLY A 113 -5.85 -2.04 -18.55
CA GLY A 113 -5.01 -2.96 -19.32
C GLY A 113 -5.80 -3.68 -20.40
#